data_AF-A0A9Q3I3I8-F1
#
_entry.id   AF-A0A9Q3I3I8-F1
#
_cell.length_a   1.000
_cell.length_b   1.000
_cell.length_c   1.000
_cell.angle_alpha   90.00
_cell.angle_beta   90.00
_cell.angle_gamma   90.00
#
_symmetry.space_group_name_H-M   'P 1'
#
loop_
_entity.id
_entity.type
_entity.pdbx_description
1 polymer ?
#
loop_
_entity_poly.entity_id
_entity_poly.type
_entity_poly.pdbx_seq_one_letter_code
_entity_poly.pdbx_strand_id
1 'polypeptide(L)'
;MSISGVFAFSIHVDWFNSHGKSTWLASIRPIMLICLNLPPSERLKPENVYVAGIIPGPKEPTSLQFNYLLMPLIKELKELWQGYHFSPTSTGPSGFFMCVATLMAIADVVAMHNLTGFISHSGNYFFDFCTIHKAQIEEIGPQFHYTRSYQNQKSTIAKWLWASPQQRQAAFREYGV
;
A
#
# COMPACT_ATOMS: atom_id res chain seq x y z
N MET A 1 -21.30 -24.21 -14.42
CA MET A 1 -20.14 -24.53 -13.57
C MET A 1 -19.65 -23.19 -13.03
N SER A 2 -19.85 -22.90 -11.75
CA SER A 2 -19.41 -21.62 -11.14
C SER A 2 -17.88 -21.63 -11.11
N ILE A 3 -17.24 -20.72 -11.84
CA ILE A 3 -15.77 -20.59 -11.81
C ILE A 3 -15.43 -19.87 -10.52
N SER A 4 -15.03 -20.63 -9.50
CA SER A 4 -14.43 -20.07 -8.29
C SER A 4 -12.96 -19.78 -8.55
N GLY A 5 -12.53 -18.54 -8.32
CA GLY A 5 -11.18 -18.10 -8.60
C GLY A 5 -10.74 -16.93 -7.72
N VAL A 6 -9.43 -16.68 -7.74
CA VAL A 6 -8.81 -15.54 -7.04
C VAL A 6 -8.26 -14.58 -8.08
N PHE A 7 -8.68 -13.32 -8.01
CA PHE A 7 -8.04 -12.24 -8.74
C PHE A 7 -6.97 -11.59 -7.87
N ALA A 8 -5.72 -11.66 -8.34
CA ALA A 8 -4.57 -11.04 -7.73
C ALA A 8 -4.36 -9.63 -8.31
N PHE A 9 -4.13 -8.66 -7.44
CA PHE A 9 -3.83 -7.28 -7.80
C PHE A 9 -2.54 -6.80 -7.14
N SER A 10 -1.85 -5.88 -7.81
CA SER A 10 -0.86 -4.99 -7.17
C SER A 10 -1.47 -3.61 -6.98
N ILE A 11 -1.13 -2.95 -5.87
CA ILE A 11 -1.47 -1.54 -5.63
C ILE A 11 -0.28 -0.67 -6.02
N HIS A 12 -0.53 0.37 -6.82
CA HIS A 12 0.47 1.32 -7.29
C HIS A 12 0.15 2.71 -6.76
N VAL A 13 1.16 3.39 -6.24
CA VAL A 13 1.04 4.77 -5.73
C VAL A 13 2.32 5.53 -6.07
N ASP A 14 2.23 6.58 -6.89
CA ASP A 14 3.40 7.37 -7.27
C ASP A 14 3.00 8.82 -7.62
N TRP A 15 3.90 9.79 -7.44
CA TRP A 15 3.67 11.18 -7.83
C TRP A 15 4.01 11.39 -9.31
N PHE A 16 3.01 11.80 -10.09
CA PHE A 16 3.21 12.18 -11.48
C PHE A 16 2.97 13.67 -11.67
N ASN A 17 3.83 14.32 -12.46
CA ASN A 17 3.51 15.65 -12.96
C ASN A 17 2.52 15.55 -14.13
N SER A 18 1.27 15.92 -13.89
CA SER A 18 0.20 15.83 -14.91
C SER A 18 0.40 16.75 -16.12
N HIS A 19 1.26 17.77 -16.03
CA HIS A 19 1.52 18.76 -17.08
C HIS A 19 2.97 18.69 -17.63
N GLY A 20 3.72 17.62 -17.35
CA GLY A 20 5.12 17.47 -17.81
C GLY A 20 6.13 18.35 -17.05
N LYS A 21 7.31 18.64 -17.62
CA LYS A 21 8.42 19.35 -16.93
C LYS A 21 8.14 20.81 -16.52
N SER A 22 6.95 21.34 -16.80
CA SER A 22 6.70 22.79 -16.81
C SER A 22 6.24 23.37 -15.47
N THR A 23 5.52 22.63 -14.62
CA THR A 23 5.02 23.19 -13.35
C THR A 23 4.86 22.16 -12.25
N TRP A 24 5.52 22.36 -11.10
CA TRP A 24 5.33 21.57 -9.87
C TRP A 24 3.91 21.73 -9.28
N LEU A 25 3.16 22.71 -9.77
CA LEU A 25 1.83 23.08 -9.28
C LEU A 25 0.73 22.05 -9.64
N ALA A 26 1.01 21.08 -10.51
CA ALA A 26 0.03 20.11 -10.99
C ALA A 26 0.49 18.64 -10.81
N SER A 27 1.11 18.32 -9.68
CA SER A 27 1.38 16.92 -9.32
C SER A 27 0.09 16.17 -8.99
N ILE A 28 -0.07 14.92 -9.44
CA ILE A 28 -1.19 14.01 -9.12
C ILE A 28 -0.67 12.65 -8.66
N ARG A 29 -1.29 12.06 -7.63
CA ARG A 29 -0.90 10.74 -7.10
C ARG A 29 -2.08 9.82 -7.25
N PRO A 30 -2.15 9.06 -8.35
CA PRO A 30 -3.15 8.05 -8.51
C PRO A 30 -2.84 6.88 -7.56
N ILE A 31 -3.89 6.32 -6.97
CA ILE A 31 -3.88 5.02 -6.32
C ILE A 31 -4.50 4.06 -7.32
N MET A 32 -3.69 3.16 -7.87
CA MET A 32 -4.11 2.27 -8.96
C MET A 32 -4.04 0.82 -8.51
N LEU A 33 -4.98 0.00 -8.97
CA LEU A 33 -4.94 -1.45 -8.85
C LEU A 33 -4.71 -2.05 -10.24
N ILE A 34 -3.72 -2.94 -10.33
CA ILE A 34 -3.36 -3.62 -11.58
C ILE A 34 -3.59 -5.12 -11.43
N CYS A 35 -4.37 -5.70 -12.34
CA CYS A 35 -4.69 -7.14 -12.30
C CYS A 35 -3.48 -7.97 -12.73
N LEU A 36 -2.96 -8.80 -11.82
CA LEU A 36 -1.79 -9.65 -12.05
C LEU A 36 -2.13 -10.93 -12.83
N ASN A 37 -3.42 -11.30 -12.91
CA ASN A 37 -3.90 -12.43 -13.71
C ASN A 37 -3.81 -12.16 -15.23
N LEU A 38 -3.69 -10.90 -15.64
CA LEU A 38 -3.49 -10.56 -17.04
C LEU A 38 -2.05 -10.83 -17.49
N PRO A 39 -1.82 -11.17 -18.78
CA PRO A 39 -0.47 -11.26 -19.34
C PRO A 39 0.29 -9.94 -19.13
N PRO A 40 1.63 -9.96 -18.90
CA PRO A 40 2.41 -8.75 -18.62
C PRO A 40 2.22 -7.61 -19.64
N SER A 41 2.03 -7.93 -20.92
CA SER A 41 1.78 -6.96 -22.00
C SER A 41 0.44 -6.23 -21.91
N GLU A 42 -0.51 -6.78 -21.15
CA GLU A 42 -1.88 -6.28 -21.03
C GLU A 42 -2.11 -5.45 -19.76
N ARG A 43 -1.31 -5.68 -18.71
CA ARG A 43 -1.57 -5.16 -17.35
C ARG A 43 -1.67 -3.65 -17.25
N LEU A 44 -0.82 -2.93 -17.97
CA LEU A 44 -0.70 -1.47 -17.87
C LEU A 44 -1.41 -0.73 -19.01
N LYS A 45 -2.23 -1.42 -19.80
CA LYS A 45 -3.08 -0.76 -20.78
C LYS A 45 -4.14 0.07 -20.06
N PRO A 46 -4.48 1.29 -20.53
CA PRO A 46 -5.43 2.17 -19.83
C PRO A 46 -6.75 1.50 -19.45
N GLU A 47 -7.27 0.60 -20.28
CA GLU A 47 -8.50 -0.16 -20.05
C GLU A 47 -8.41 -1.22 -18.93
N ASN A 48 -7.19 -1.62 -18.53
CA ASN A 48 -6.93 -2.65 -17.52
C ASN A 48 -6.39 -2.08 -16.20
N VAL A 49 -6.28 -0.75 -16.10
CA VAL A 49 -5.84 -0.03 -14.89
C VAL A 49 -7.07 0.45 -14.13
N TYR A 50 -7.26 -0.02 -12.90
CA TYR A 50 -8.32 0.48 -12.03
C TYR A 50 -7.79 1.63 -11.16
N VAL A 51 -8.29 2.84 -11.35
CA VAL A 51 -7.93 4.00 -10.53
C VAL A 51 -8.88 4.08 -9.34
N ALA A 52 -8.40 3.68 -8.17
CA ALA A 52 -9.16 3.69 -6.92
C ALA A 52 -9.26 5.09 -6.29
N GLY A 53 -8.33 5.99 -6.62
CA GLY A 53 -8.35 7.36 -6.14
C GLY A 53 -7.28 8.23 -6.78
N ILE A 54 -7.47 9.55 -6.72
CA ILE A 54 -6.50 10.54 -7.17
C ILE A 54 -6.31 11.56 -6.07
N ILE A 55 -5.07 11.75 -5.64
CA ILE A 55 -4.72 12.78 -4.66
C ILE A 55 -4.18 13.99 -5.44
N PRO A 56 -4.84 15.17 -5.34
CA PRO A 56 -4.35 16.38 -5.98
C PRO A 56 -3.14 16.93 -5.22
N GLY A 57 -2.12 17.37 -5.95
CA GLY A 57 -1.02 18.18 -5.44
C GLY A 57 -1.40 19.66 -5.27
N PRO A 58 -0.43 20.56 -5.04
CA PRO A 58 1.02 20.32 -5.01
C PRO A 58 1.55 19.86 -3.64
N LYS A 59 0.73 19.91 -2.59
CA LYS A 59 1.14 19.50 -1.24
C LYS A 59 0.86 18.01 -1.03
N GLU A 60 1.85 17.30 -0.51
CA GLU A 60 1.64 15.93 -0.10
C GLU A 60 0.74 15.88 1.15
N PRO A 61 -0.26 14.98 1.19
CA PRO A 61 -1.00 14.76 2.42
C PRO A 61 -0.07 14.22 3.51
N THR A 62 -0.36 14.56 4.76
CA THR A 62 0.27 13.90 5.91
C THR A 62 -0.02 12.39 5.87
N SER A 63 0.84 11.56 6.49
CA SER A 63 0.63 10.10 6.54
C SER A 63 -0.75 9.75 7.13
N LEU A 64 -1.24 10.52 8.12
CA LEU A 64 -2.58 10.32 8.69
C LEU A 64 -3.70 10.63 7.68
N GLN A 65 -3.60 11.72 6.93
CA GLN A 65 -4.56 12.04 5.87
C GLN A 65 -4.54 10.98 4.76
N PHE A 66 -3.36 10.51 4.39
CA PHE A 66 -3.21 9.43 3.42
C PHE A 66 -3.89 8.14 3.89
N ASN A 67 -3.73 7.78 5.16
CA ASN A 67 -4.42 6.64 5.77
C ASN A 67 -5.95 6.78 5.67
N TYR A 68 -6.50 7.96 5.95
CA TYR A 68 -7.94 8.21 5.79
C TYR A 68 -8.42 8.07 4.34
N LEU A 69 -7.60 8.47 3.36
CA LEU A 69 -7.93 8.30 1.94
C LEU A 69 -7.91 6.83 1.51
N LEU A 70 -7.03 6.01 2.10
CA LEU A 70 -6.94 4.57 1.80
C LEU A 70 -7.99 3.73 2.52
N MET A 71 -8.53 4.19 3.66
CA MET A 71 -9.47 3.42 4.49
C MET A 71 -10.65 2.80 3.71
N PRO A 72 -11.35 3.53 2.81
CA PRO A 72 -12.45 2.96 2.03
C PRO A 72 -11.99 1.81 1.14
N LEU A 73 -10.89 2.00 0.40
CA LEU A 73 -10.31 0.98 -0.46
C LEU A 73 -9.89 -0.26 0.33
N ILE A 74 -9.20 -0.08 1.47
CA ILE A 74 -8.79 -1.19 2.33
C ILE A 74 -9.99 -1.95 2.90
N LYS A 75 -11.09 -1.25 3.20
CA LYS A 75 -12.33 -1.90 3.67
C LYS A 75 -12.91 -2.79 2.57
N GLU A 76 -13.06 -2.28 1.35
CA GLU A 76 -13.57 -3.04 0.21
C GLU A 76 -12.68 -4.24 -0.12
N LEU A 77 -11.35 -4.06 -0.14
CA LEU A 77 -10.41 -5.16 -0.37
C LEU A 77 -10.50 -6.26 0.70
N LYS A 78 -10.76 -5.90 1.96
CA LYS A 78 -10.98 -6.89 3.04
C LYS A 78 -12.28 -7.66 2.85
N GLU A 79 -13.34 -7.00 2.41
CA GLU A 79 -14.62 -7.65 2.09
C GLU A 79 -14.46 -8.61 0.90
N LEU A 80 -13.81 -8.15 -0.18
CA LEU A 80 -13.53 -8.96 -1.37
C LEU A 80 -12.57 -10.12 -1.09
N TRP A 81 -11.70 -10.01 -0.09
CA TRP A 81 -10.85 -11.13 0.35
C TRP A 81 -11.66 -12.28 0.96
N GLN A 82 -12.75 -11.98 1.69
CA GLN A 82 -13.67 -13.01 2.20
C GLN A 82 -14.47 -13.69 1.09
N GLY A 83 -14.52 -13.05 -0.08
CA GLY A 83 -15.18 -13.53 -1.28
C GLY A 83 -16.52 -12.85 -1.52
N TYR A 84 -16.85 -12.68 -2.80
CA TYR A 84 -18.04 -11.99 -3.26
C TYR A 84 -18.72 -12.78 -4.37
N HIS A 85 -20.06 -12.83 -4.34
CA HIS A 85 -20.85 -13.47 -5.39
C HIS A 85 -21.26 -12.44 -6.44
N PHE A 86 -20.63 -12.51 -7.61
CA PHE A 86 -20.95 -11.64 -8.73
C PHE A 86 -22.26 -12.08 -9.37
N SER A 87 -23.04 -11.09 -9.82
CA SER A 87 -24.27 -11.33 -10.56
C SER A 87 -23.97 -12.06 -11.88
N PRO A 88 -24.99 -12.74 -12.46
CA PRO A 88 -24.89 -13.32 -13.79
C PRO A 88 -24.29 -12.37 -14.82
N THR A 89 -23.28 -12.84 -15.55
CA THR A 89 -22.67 -12.13 -16.68
C THR A 89 -22.97 -12.87 -17.98
N SER A 90 -22.73 -12.24 -19.14
CA SER A 90 -22.92 -12.89 -20.44
C SER A 90 -22.11 -14.19 -20.61
N THR A 91 -20.97 -14.29 -19.94
CA THR A 91 -20.10 -15.48 -19.95
C THR A 91 -20.34 -16.41 -18.76
N GLY A 92 -21.09 -15.97 -17.75
CA GLY A 92 -21.39 -16.70 -16.52
C GLY A 92 -22.84 -16.47 -16.08
N PRO A 93 -23.84 -17.09 -16.73
CA PRO A 93 -25.26 -16.85 -16.48
C PRO A 93 -25.74 -17.30 -15.09
N SER A 94 -24.94 -18.06 -14.35
CA SER A 94 -25.21 -18.42 -12.95
C SER A 94 -24.60 -17.43 -11.95
N GLY A 95 -23.89 -16.41 -12.41
CA GLY A 95 -22.93 -15.69 -11.59
C GLY A 95 -21.73 -16.56 -11.21
N PHE A 96 -20.83 -16.01 -10.42
CA PHE A 96 -19.65 -16.70 -9.92
C PHE A 96 -19.16 -16.10 -8.60
N PHE A 97 -18.53 -16.95 -7.78
CA PHE A 97 -17.94 -16.56 -6.51
C PHE A 97 -16.44 -16.33 -6.69
N MET A 98 -15.91 -15.19 -6.26
CA MET A 98 -14.47 -14.92 -6.35
C MET A 98 -13.95 -14.17 -5.14
N CYS A 99 -12.66 -14.35 -4.87
CA CYS A 99 -11.92 -13.56 -3.91
C CYS A 99 -10.97 -12.60 -4.64
N VAL A 100 -10.70 -11.44 -4.03
CA VAL A 100 -9.66 -10.51 -4.50
C VAL A 100 -8.52 -10.49 -3.50
N ALA A 101 -7.30 -10.66 -3.99
CA ALA A 101 -6.07 -10.64 -3.21
C ALA A 101 -5.17 -9.49 -3.66
N THR A 102 -4.69 -8.66 -2.72
CA THR A 102 -3.64 -7.67 -3.02
C THR A 102 -2.30 -8.27 -2.62
N LEU A 103 -1.43 -8.54 -3.59
CA LEU A 103 -0.19 -9.30 -3.35
C LEU A 103 1.03 -8.40 -3.08
N MET A 104 1.05 -7.19 -3.65
CA MET A 104 2.19 -6.31 -3.55
C MET A 104 1.79 -4.85 -3.70
N ALA A 105 2.60 -3.99 -3.10
CA ALA A 105 2.61 -2.57 -3.31
C ALA A 105 3.81 -2.18 -4.16
N ILE A 106 3.58 -1.35 -5.17
CA ILE A 106 4.60 -0.84 -6.09
C ILE A 106 4.55 0.68 -6.04
N ALA A 107 5.54 1.27 -5.39
CA ALA A 107 5.65 2.70 -5.21
C ALA A 107 7.12 3.08 -5.02
N ASP A 108 7.44 4.37 -5.08
CA ASP A 108 8.73 4.85 -4.59
C ASP A 108 8.87 4.59 -3.08
N VAL A 109 10.07 4.71 -2.53
CA VAL A 109 10.33 4.36 -1.11
C VAL A 109 9.45 5.19 -0.17
N VAL A 110 9.22 6.47 -0.48
CA VAL A 110 8.44 7.38 0.37
C VAL A 110 6.97 6.97 0.41
N ALA A 111 6.35 6.72 -0.75
CA ALA A 111 4.97 6.28 -0.84
C ALA A 111 4.79 4.84 -0.35
N MET A 112 5.78 3.96 -0.55
CA MET A 112 5.79 2.61 0.04
C MET A 112 5.70 2.66 1.56
N HIS A 113 6.56 3.46 2.21
CA HIS A 113 6.56 3.59 3.66
C HIS A 113 5.22 4.16 4.17
N ASN A 114 4.66 5.15 3.48
CA ASN A 114 3.34 5.68 3.81
C ASN A 114 2.20 4.65 3.64
N LEU A 115 2.28 3.77 2.63
CA LEU A 115 1.26 2.74 2.38
C LEU A 115 1.33 1.57 3.38
N THR A 116 2.55 1.20 3.77
CA THR A 116 2.84 0.02 4.60
C THR A 116 2.95 0.34 6.09
N GLY A 117 2.98 1.63 6.43
CA GLY A 117 3.09 2.13 7.79
C GLY A 117 4.50 2.09 8.37
N PHE A 118 5.51 2.17 7.51
CA PHE A 118 6.89 2.28 7.93
C PHE A 118 7.32 3.73 8.11
N ILE A 119 8.37 3.91 8.91
CA ILE A 119 9.03 5.20 9.10
C ILE A 119 9.64 5.68 7.80
N SER A 120 9.51 6.96 7.48
CA SER A 120 10.24 7.62 6.39
C SER A 120 11.73 7.26 6.39
N HIS A 121 12.36 7.26 5.21
CA HIS A 121 13.82 7.10 4.99
C HIS A 121 14.73 7.92 5.93
N SER A 122 14.21 8.97 6.57
CA SER A 122 14.91 9.83 7.52
C SER A 122 14.91 9.33 8.98
N GLY A 123 14.15 8.28 9.33
CA GLY A 123 14.08 7.80 10.71
C GLY A 123 15.14 6.77 11.09
N ASN A 124 15.01 6.25 12.30
CA ASN A 124 16.03 5.40 12.93
C ASN A 124 16.07 3.97 12.38
N TYR A 125 15.00 3.52 11.72
CA TYR A 125 14.90 2.24 11.05
C TYR A 125 14.58 2.50 9.59
N PHE A 126 15.54 2.24 8.72
CA PHE A 126 15.51 2.64 7.31
C PHE A 126 15.10 1.51 6.35
N PHE A 127 15.07 0.27 6.85
CA PHE A 127 14.69 -0.92 6.08
C PHE A 127 13.34 -1.48 6.53
N ASP A 128 12.52 -1.86 5.54
CA ASP A 128 11.23 -2.51 5.77
C ASP A 128 11.38 -3.94 6.29
N PHE A 129 12.43 -4.63 5.85
CA PHE A 129 12.65 -6.04 6.12
C PHE A 129 13.45 -6.31 7.40
N CYS A 130 14.13 -5.29 7.93
CA CYS A 130 14.92 -5.44 9.13
C CYS A 130 14.81 -4.28 10.13
N THR A 131 15.27 -4.52 11.34
CA THR A 131 15.23 -3.58 12.48
C THR A 131 16.62 -3.04 12.80
N ILE A 132 17.51 -2.95 11.80
CA ILE A 132 18.83 -2.33 11.98
C ILE A 132 18.61 -0.86 12.31
N HIS A 133 19.12 -0.44 13.46
CA HIS A 133 19.12 0.96 13.84
C HIS A 133 20.15 1.72 13.02
N LYS A 134 19.88 2.98 12.64
CA LYS A 134 20.78 3.83 11.86
C LYS A 134 22.20 3.93 12.44
N ALA A 135 22.32 3.91 13.77
CA ALA A 135 23.61 3.92 14.46
C ALA A 135 24.45 2.65 14.23
N GLN A 136 23.83 1.57 13.75
CA GLN A 136 24.42 0.25 13.52
C GLN A 136 24.45 -0.09 12.03
N ILE A 137 24.40 0.90 11.15
CA ILE A 137 24.31 0.68 9.68
C ILE A 137 25.52 -0.09 9.13
N GLU A 138 26.66 -0.05 9.82
CA GLU A 138 27.87 -0.76 9.45
C GLU A 138 27.88 -2.23 9.93
N GLU A 139 26.92 -2.65 10.76
CA GLU A 139 26.77 -4.04 11.24
C GLU A 139 26.11 -4.91 10.16
N ILE A 140 26.82 -5.12 9.06
CA ILE A 140 26.35 -5.87 7.88
C ILE A 140 26.92 -7.30 7.95
N GLY A 141 26.04 -8.30 7.90
CA GLY A 141 26.44 -9.70 7.82
C GLY A 141 25.36 -10.68 8.29
N PRO A 142 25.44 -11.97 7.92
CA PRO A 142 24.44 -12.97 8.28
C PRO A 142 24.32 -13.20 9.79
N GLN A 143 25.34 -12.86 10.59
CA GLN A 143 25.34 -12.92 12.05
C GLN A 143 24.40 -11.90 12.70
N PHE A 144 24.04 -10.86 11.96
CA PHE A 144 23.23 -9.74 12.41
C PHE A 144 21.77 -9.98 12.02
N HIS A 145 21.09 -10.86 12.78
CA HIS A 145 19.70 -11.24 12.54
C HIS A 145 18.73 -10.18 13.04
N TYR A 146 18.43 -9.20 12.19
CA TYR A 146 17.48 -8.13 12.51
C TYR A 146 16.15 -8.27 11.79
N THR A 147 15.62 -9.48 11.60
CA THR A 147 14.40 -9.66 10.79
C THR A 147 13.17 -9.00 11.42
N ARG A 148 12.49 -8.16 10.64
CA ARG A 148 11.19 -7.62 11.04
C ARG A 148 10.10 -8.66 10.83
N SER A 149 9.41 -9.04 11.90
CA SER A 149 8.26 -9.94 11.80
C SER A 149 6.95 -9.17 11.68
N TYR A 150 5.95 -9.79 11.03
CA TYR A 150 4.59 -9.23 10.97
C TYR A 150 3.97 -9.00 12.35
N GLN A 151 4.25 -9.88 13.31
CA GLN A 151 3.75 -9.74 14.69
C GLN A 151 4.37 -8.53 15.40
N ASN A 152 5.69 -8.34 15.23
CA ASN A 152 6.37 -7.17 15.79
C ASN A 152 5.80 -5.89 15.19
N GLN A 153 5.61 -5.86 13.86
CA GLN A 153 5.00 -4.71 13.20
C GLN A 153 3.59 -4.44 13.72
N LYS A 154 2.73 -5.46 13.84
CA LYS A 154 1.40 -5.31 14.43
C LYS A 154 1.42 -4.75 15.86
N SER A 155 2.34 -5.23 16.69
CA SER A 155 2.48 -4.76 18.07
C SER A 155 2.85 -3.28 18.13
N THR A 156 3.72 -2.83 17.23
CA THR A 156 4.14 -1.45 17.08
C THR A 156 2.99 -0.56 16.68
N ILE A 157 2.24 -0.96 15.65
CA ILE A 157 1.06 -0.22 15.16
C ILE A 157 0.02 -0.12 16.28
N ALA A 158 -0.20 -1.20 17.04
CA ALA A 158 -1.11 -1.20 18.18
C ALA A 158 -0.67 -0.18 19.26
N LYS A 159 0.64 -0.12 19.59
CA LYS A 159 1.16 0.89 20.53
C LYS A 159 0.82 2.31 20.07
N TRP A 160 0.94 2.61 18.77
CA TRP A 160 0.57 3.92 18.24
C TRP A 160 -0.94 4.16 18.27
N LEU A 161 -1.76 3.18 17.89
CA LEU A 161 -3.22 3.29 17.88
C LEU A 161 -3.78 3.62 19.28
N TRP A 162 -3.25 2.93 20.30
CA TRP A 162 -3.67 3.07 21.69
C TRP A 162 -2.95 4.20 22.45
N ALA A 163 -1.97 4.87 21.83
CA ALA A 163 -1.29 6.01 22.43
C ALA A 163 -2.18 7.27 22.44
N SER A 164 -1.99 8.13 23.43
CA SER A 164 -2.64 9.44 23.46
C SER A 164 -2.19 10.32 22.28
N PRO A 165 -2.98 11.33 21.86
CA PRO A 165 -2.57 12.25 20.80
C PRO A 165 -1.20 12.89 21.01
N GLN A 166 -0.81 13.19 22.26
CA GLN A 166 0.52 13.73 22.56
C GLN A 166 1.63 12.68 22.40
N GLN A 167 1.34 11.41 22.68
CA GLN A 167 2.30 10.31 22.62
C GLN A 167 2.49 9.74 21.20
N ARG A 168 1.47 9.88 20.34
CA ARG A 168 1.49 9.39 18.95
C ARG A 168 2.65 9.94 18.13
N GLN A 169 3.05 11.19 18.36
CA GLN A 169 4.18 11.77 17.62
C GLN A 169 5.53 11.18 18.05
N ALA A 170 5.70 10.87 19.33
CA ALA A 170 6.88 10.16 19.81
C ALA A 170 6.92 8.72 19.27
N ALA A 171 5.78 8.01 19.35
CA ALA A 171 5.66 6.64 18.83
C ALA A 171 5.89 6.57 17.31
N PHE A 172 5.36 7.52 16.53
CA PHE A 172 5.60 7.62 15.08
C PHE A 172 7.08 7.80 14.77
N ARG A 173 7.81 8.64 15.52
CA ARG A 173 9.25 8.88 15.32
C ARG A 173 10.09 7.66 15.65
N GLU A 174 9.66 6.87 16.61
CA GLU A 174 10.41 5.72 17.09
C GLU A 174 10.19 4.50 16.20
N TYR A 175 8.96 4.26 15.75
CA TYR A 175 8.63 3.00 15.08
C TYR A 175 7.77 3.09 13.80
N GLY A 176 7.17 4.23 13.49
CA GLY A 176 6.22 4.37 12.38
C GLY A 176 4.80 4.05 12.79
N VAL A 177 3.89 3.97 11.79
CA VAL A 177 2.43 3.82 11.99
C VAL A 177 1.80 3.03 10.88
#